data_AF-A0A7V9QE87-F1
#
_entry.id   AF-A0A7V9QE87-F1
#
_cell.length_a   1.000
_cell.length_b   1.000
_cell.length_c   1.000
_cell.angle_alpha   90.00
_cell.angle_beta   90.00
_cell.angle_gamma   90.00
#
_symmetry.space_group_name_H-M   'P 1'
#
loop_
_entity.id
_entity.type
_entity.pdbx_description
1 polymer ?
#
loop_
_entity_poly.entity_id
_entity_poly.type
_entity_poly.pdbx_seq_one_letter_code
_entity_poly.pdbx_strand_id
1 'polypeptide(L)'
;MAQTREISLDIDGRPVTVSIRRETRERSLHTERDLVELHGTVTAVDDATHEWLSECLPDLGDRVLSGRDSAGEWSGRWLISWNSYSVNAGTHTYSLIVREAEDLSLEVLLLDGLELYPYEYREEVVGDGLTLWAKLVGTEDDVLRLRRLVSDRSVFPVVRRGISDTPREMRVGVAEWSHFEDRVKYRMALVDAHLHNSVAGEIVEMEEENNRSALAFYANFVEQLTGLLIEKGLLGEEEVAELRETARAEPGVARHEFWRVPDVDVL
;
A
#
# COMPACT_ATOMS: atom_id res chain seq x y z
N MET A 1 37.67 -25.11 -9.02
CA MET A 1 37.50 -23.67 -9.28
C MET A 1 36.00 -23.45 -9.40
N ALA A 2 35.39 -22.72 -8.46
CA ALA A 2 33.98 -22.37 -8.58
C ALA A 2 33.84 -21.38 -9.75
N GLN A 3 32.91 -21.66 -10.66
CA GLN A 3 32.65 -20.80 -11.80
C GLN A 3 32.00 -19.51 -11.27
N THR A 4 32.70 -18.38 -11.38
CA THR A 4 32.13 -17.07 -11.04
C THR A 4 31.04 -16.78 -12.06
N ARG A 5 29.79 -16.76 -11.60
CA ARG A 5 28.63 -16.38 -12.42
C ARG A 5 28.66 -14.87 -12.61
N GLU A 6 28.31 -14.39 -13.80
CA GLU A 6 28.24 -12.96 -14.09
C GLU A 6 26.85 -12.61 -14.61
N ILE A 7 26.40 -11.41 -14.30
CA ILE A 7 25.24 -10.79 -14.92
C ILE A 7 25.64 -9.42 -15.46
N SER A 8 25.06 -9.01 -16.57
CA SER A 8 25.20 -7.66 -17.12
C SER A 8 23.91 -6.90 -16.86
N LEU A 9 23.97 -5.83 -16.07
CA LEU A 9 22.85 -4.94 -15.81
C LEU A 9 22.89 -3.73 -16.75
N ASP A 10 21.78 -3.39 -17.39
CA ASP A 10 21.68 -2.18 -18.21
C ASP A 10 21.31 -0.96 -17.34
N ILE A 11 22.26 -0.03 -17.20
CA ILE A 11 22.10 1.23 -16.48
C ILE A 11 22.21 2.37 -17.50
N ASP A 12 21.10 3.04 -17.79
CA ASP A 12 21.05 4.16 -18.75
C ASP A 12 21.64 3.85 -20.15
N GLY A 13 21.40 2.63 -20.65
CA GLY A 13 21.91 2.17 -21.93
C GLY A 13 23.37 1.74 -21.88
N ARG A 14 23.99 1.68 -20.69
CA ARG A 14 25.35 1.20 -20.48
C ARG A 14 25.33 -0.13 -19.70
N PRO A 15 25.85 -1.23 -20.28
CA PRO A 15 25.93 -2.49 -19.59
C PRO A 15 27.02 -2.47 -18.51
N VAL A 16 26.68 -2.97 -17.33
CA VAL A 16 27.60 -3.14 -16.19
C VAL A 16 27.65 -4.61 -15.80
N THR A 17 28.83 -5.21 -15.95
CA THR A 17 29.05 -6.59 -15.54
C THR A 17 29.27 -6.68 -14.03
N VAL A 18 28.40 -7.42 -13.37
CA VAL A 18 28.46 -7.75 -11.95
C VAL A 18 28.93 -9.19 -11.81
N SER A 19 30.09 -9.37 -11.17
CA SER A 19 30.59 -10.71 -10.82
C SER A 19 29.92 -11.19 -9.55
N ILE A 20 29.09 -12.23 -9.66
CA ILE A 20 28.30 -12.79 -8.55
C ILE A 20 29.17 -13.65 -7.66
N ARG A 21 29.12 -13.38 -6.36
CA ARG A 21 29.86 -14.12 -5.32
C ARG A 21 28.96 -15.02 -4.49
N ARG A 22 27.70 -14.61 -4.30
CA ARG A 22 26.70 -15.34 -3.52
C ARG A 22 25.32 -15.10 -4.09
N GLU A 23 24.52 -16.15 -4.08
CA GLU A 23 23.10 -16.14 -4.42
C GLU A 23 22.32 -16.57 -3.18
N THR A 24 21.29 -15.82 -2.85
CA THR A 24 20.32 -16.12 -1.80
C THR A 24 18.91 -16.07 -2.39
N ARG A 25 17.96 -16.65 -1.66
CA ARG A 25 16.54 -16.56 -2.00
C ARG A 25 15.79 -16.04 -0.80
N GLU A 26 14.89 -15.11 -1.05
CA GLU A 26 14.01 -14.53 -0.05
C GLU A 26 12.59 -14.63 -0.55
N ARG A 27 11.66 -15.07 0.30
CA ARG A 27 10.26 -15.19 -0.07
C ARG A 27 9.61 -13.81 -0.03
N SER A 28 9.07 -13.36 -1.16
CA SER A 28 8.39 -12.07 -1.23
C SER A 28 7.15 -12.05 -0.35
N LEU A 29 6.96 -10.94 0.38
CA LEU A 29 5.71 -10.68 1.09
C LEU A 29 4.59 -10.21 0.15
N HIS A 30 4.93 -9.77 -1.06
CA HIS A 30 3.99 -9.36 -2.09
C HIS A 30 3.42 -10.56 -2.83
N THR A 31 4.27 -11.36 -3.49
CA THR A 31 3.83 -12.45 -4.38
C THR A 31 3.94 -13.84 -3.77
N GLU A 32 4.57 -13.98 -2.60
CA GLU A 32 4.91 -15.26 -1.95
C GLU A 32 5.87 -16.16 -2.73
N ARG A 33 6.45 -15.65 -3.82
CA ARG A 33 7.46 -16.34 -4.62
C ARG A 33 8.83 -16.17 -3.98
N ASP A 34 9.68 -17.18 -4.15
CA ASP A 34 11.09 -17.07 -3.80
C ASP A 34 11.80 -16.21 -4.85
N LEU A 35 12.18 -15.00 -4.46
CA LEU A 35 12.94 -14.07 -5.28
C LEU A 35 14.43 -14.33 -5.13
N VAL A 36 15.15 -14.14 -6.23
CA VAL A 36 16.61 -14.26 -6.22
C VAL A 36 17.25 -12.96 -5.74
N GLU A 37 18.19 -13.07 -4.80
CA GLU A 37 19.08 -11.99 -4.38
C GLU A 37 20.53 -12.36 -4.72
N LEU A 38 21.21 -11.47 -5.41
CA LEU A 38 22.56 -11.65 -5.91
C LEU A 38 23.51 -10.66 -5.23
N HIS A 39 24.54 -11.19 -4.60
CA HIS A 39 25.61 -10.44 -3.98
C HIS A 39 26.80 -10.47 -4.91
N GLY A 40 27.16 -9.32 -5.45
CA GLY A 40 28.18 -9.24 -6.49
C GLY A 40 29.06 -8.02 -6.37
N THR A 41 30.06 -7.96 -7.25
CA THR A 41 30.96 -6.81 -7.33
C THR A 41 31.15 -6.34 -8.75
N VAL A 42 31.30 -5.03 -8.89
CA VAL A 42 31.71 -4.35 -10.13
C VAL A 42 33.06 -3.70 -9.87
N THR A 43 34.01 -3.89 -10.78
CA THR A 43 35.32 -3.24 -10.71
C THR A 43 35.38 -2.16 -11.78
N ALA A 44 35.56 -0.90 -11.38
CA ALA A 44 35.87 0.17 -12.31
C ALA A 44 37.35 0.11 -12.68
N VAL A 45 37.62 -0.12 -13.96
CA VAL A 45 38.97 -0.29 -14.51
C VAL A 45 39.64 1.03 -14.88
N ASP A 46 38.86 2.11 -14.96
CA ASP A 46 39.30 3.48 -15.26
C ASP A 46 38.51 4.52 -14.45
N ASP A 47 39.08 5.72 -14.35
CA ASP A 47 38.51 6.83 -13.58
C ASP A 47 37.14 7.28 -14.13
N ALA A 48 36.92 7.18 -15.44
CA ALA A 48 35.65 7.56 -16.07
C ALA A 48 34.51 6.62 -15.67
N THR A 49 34.78 5.31 -15.58
CA THR A 49 33.83 4.30 -15.11
C THR A 49 33.56 4.48 -13.61
N HIS A 50 34.60 4.82 -12.84
CA HIS A 50 34.44 5.12 -11.42
C HIS A 50 33.54 6.35 -11.20
N GLU A 51 33.83 7.47 -11.86
CA GLU A 51 33.05 8.70 -11.77
C GLU A 51 31.58 8.43 -12.11
N TRP A 52 31.32 7.79 -13.25
CA TRP A 52 29.98 7.44 -13.68
C TRP A 52 29.23 6.53 -12.69
N LEU A 53 29.86 5.44 -12.19
CA LEU A 53 29.22 4.55 -11.21
C LEU A 53 28.95 5.26 -9.88
N SER A 54 29.84 6.17 -9.47
CA SER A 54 29.67 6.94 -8.23
C SER A 54 28.50 7.92 -8.31
N GLU A 55 28.22 8.45 -9.50
CA GLU A 55 27.08 9.34 -9.74
C GLU A 55 25.77 8.57 -9.89
N CYS A 56 25.77 7.44 -10.62
CA CYS A 56 24.51 6.77 -10.93
C CYS A 56 23.99 5.87 -9.80
N LEU A 57 24.85 5.10 -9.14
CA LEU A 57 24.42 4.08 -8.17
C LEU A 57 23.58 4.60 -6.99
N PRO A 58 23.84 5.81 -6.43
CA PRO A 58 23.00 6.38 -5.37
C PRO A 58 21.53 6.58 -5.77
N ASP A 59 21.27 6.87 -7.06
CA ASP A 59 19.94 7.24 -7.56
C ASP A 59 19.15 6.06 -8.16
N LEU A 60 19.70 4.83 -8.08
CA LEU A 60 19.09 3.64 -8.70
C LEU A 60 18.09 2.89 -7.81
N GLY A 61 17.87 3.32 -6.56
CA GLY A 61 17.16 2.56 -5.52
C GLY A 61 15.96 1.73 -6.01
N ASP A 62 14.92 2.40 -6.51
CA ASP A 62 13.67 1.73 -6.95
C ASP A 62 13.61 1.49 -8.46
N ARG A 63 14.72 1.73 -9.18
CA ARG A 63 14.73 1.64 -10.63
C ARG A 63 14.96 0.20 -11.08
N VAL A 64 14.01 -0.32 -11.85
CA VAL A 64 14.11 -1.65 -12.44
C VAL A 64 15.08 -1.65 -13.64
N LEU A 65 16.10 -2.47 -13.55
CA LEU A 65 17.14 -2.69 -14.55
C LEU A 65 16.89 -3.99 -15.30
N SER A 66 17.30 -4.04 -16.57
CA SER A 66 17.30 -5.28 -17.34
C SER A 66 18.61 -6.02 -17.15
N GLY A 67 18.53 -7.32 -16.86
CA GLY A 67 19.71 -8.19 -16.72
C GLY A 67 19.89 -9.09 -17.93
N ARG A 68 21.16 -9.34 -18.28
CA ARG A 68 21.58 -10.41 -19.19
C ARG A 68 22.61 -11.31 -18.52
N ASP A 69 22.71 -12.57 -18.94
CA ASP A 69 23.75 -13.48 -18.46
C ASP A 69 25.04 -13.35 -19.28
N SER A 70 26.03 -14.22 -19.01
CA SER A 70 27.30 -14.23 -19.74
C SER A 70 27.19 -14.69 -21.20
N ALA A 71 26.08 -15.33 -21.59
CA ALA A 71 25.77 -15.65 -22.99
C ALA A 71 25.04 -14.49 -23.70
N GLY A 72 24.68 -13.42 -22.98
CA GLY A 72 23.92 -12.29 -23.49
C GLY A 72 22.42 -12.54 -23.54
N GLU A 73 21.95 -13.67 -23.01
CA GLU A 73 20.54 -14.02 -22.90
C GLU A 73 19.88 -13.24 -21.77
N TRP A 74 18.57 -13.01 -21.88
CA TRP A 74 17.82 -12.29 -20.84
C TRP A 74 17.86 -13.08 -19.53
N SER A 75 18.29 -12.43 -18.44
CA SER A 75 18.45 -13.06 -17.13
C SER A 75 17.45 -12.58 -16.08
N GLY A 76 16.66 -11.55 -16.39
CA GLY A 76 15.64 -11.05 -15.48
C GLY A 76 15.48 -9.53 -15.49
N ARG A 77 14.60 -9.07 -14.61
CA ARG A 77 14.46 -7.68 -14.19
C ARG A 77 15.01 -7.58 -12.76
N TRP A 78 15.75 -6.51 -12.46
CA TRP A 78 16.55 -6.43 -11.24
C TRP A 78 16.48 -5.03 -10.60
N LEU A 79 16.55 -4.97 -9.27
CA LEU A 79 16.65 -3.75 -8.47
C LEU A 79 17.99 -3.74 -7.71
N ILE A 80 18.61 -2.59 -7.53
CA ILE A 80 19.81 -2.46 -6.68
C ILE A 80 19.33 -2.05 -5.29
N SER A 81 19.23 -3.01 -4.38
CA SER A 81 18.74 -2.76 -3.01
C SER A 81 19.81 -2.20 -2.09
N TRP A 82 21.09 -2.39 -2.43
CA TRP A 82 22.20 -1.85 -1.68
C TRP A 82 23.45 -1.74 -2.55
N ASN A 83 24.24 -0.70 -2.28
CA ASN A 83 25.58 -0.59 -2.82
C ASN A 83 26.56 -0.05 -1.76
N SER A 84 27.83 -0.42 -1.91
CA SER A 84 28.93 0.27 -1.26
C SER A 84 30.16 0.26 -2.16
N TYR A 85 31.15 1.04 -1.80
CA TYR A 85 32.34 1.25 -2.59
C TYR A 85 33.60 1.21 -1.72
N SER A 86 34.69 0.71 -2.30
CA SER A 86 36.00 0.65 -1.67
C SER A 86 37.11 0.83 -2.70
N VAL A 87 38.27 1.31 -2.24
CA VAL A 87 39.48 1.43 -3.06
C VAL A 87 40.57 0.56 -2.46
N ASN A 88 41.22 -0.24 -3.31
CA ASN A 88 42.41 -0.99 -2.94
C ASN A 88 43.46 -0.91 -4.04
N ALA A 89 44.67 -0.43 -3.70
CA ALA A 89 45.78 -0.29 -4.64
C ALA A 89 45.42 0.44 -5.96
N GLY A 90 44.57 1.47 -5.87
CA GLY A 90 44.09 2.24 -7.03
C GLY A 90 42.97 1.57 -7.84
N THR A 91 42.49 0.39 -7.42
CA THR A 91 41.34 -0.28 -8.02
C THR A 91 40.07 0.08 -7.27
N HIS A 92 39.08 0.57 -8.00
CA HIS A 92 37.76 0.96 -7.49
C HIS A 92 36.80 -0.23 -7.56
N THR A 93 36.34 -0.73 -6.41
CA THR A 93 35.42 -1.88 -6.34
C THR A 93 34.11 -1.49 -5.67
N TYR A 94 33.01 -1.73 -6.38
CA TYR A 94 31.65 -1.58 -5.88
C TYR A 94 31.10 -2.94 -5.48
N SER A 95 30.51 -3.03 -4.30
CA SER A 95 29.75 -4.20 -3.84
C SER A 95 28.27 -3.89 -3.97
N LEU A 96 27.52 -4.77 -4.62
CA LEU A 96 26.11 -4.60 -4.90
C LEU A 96 25.31 -5.76 -4.32
N ILE A 97 24.14 -5.44 -3.78
CA ILE A 97 23.05 -6.40 -3.58
C ILE A 97 21.99 -6.09 -4.63
N VAL A 98 21.73 -7.08 -5.47
CA VAL A 98 20.81 -6.98 -6.61
C VAL A 98 19.67 -7.96 -6.36
N ARG A 99 18.43 -7.48 -6.38
CA ARG A 99 17.23 -8.29 -6.12
C ARG A 99 16.40 -8.43 -7.37
N GLU A 100 15.83 -9.61 -7.58
CA GLU A 100 14.85 -9.82 -8.64
C GLU A 100 13.67 -8.86 -8.47
N ALA A 101 13.33 -8.14 -9.54
CA ALA A 101 12.23 -7.19 -9.52
C ALA A 101 10.90 -7.92 -9.74
N GLU A 102 9.92 -7.60 -8.91
CA GLU A 102 8.57 -8.14 -9.03
C GLU A 102 7.69 -7.29 -9.94
N ASP A 103 6.70 -7.92 -10.55
CA ASP A 103 5.64 -7.22 -11.27
C ASP A 103 4.37 -7.24 -10.41
N LEU A 104 4.02 -6.08 -9.86
CA LEU A 104 2.88 -5.92 -8.97
C LEU A 104 1.74 -5.29 -9.78
N SER A 105 1.08 -6.11 -10.60
CA SER A 105 -0.08 -5.69 -11.38
C SER A 105 -1.34 -6.30 -10.78
N LEU A 106 -2.09 -5.48 -10.03
CA LEU A 106 -3.39 -5.91 -9.50
C LEU A 106 -4.43 -5.89 -10.63
N GLU A 107 -5.07 -7.03 -10.86
CA GLU A 107 -6.20 -7.15 -11.78
C GLU A 107 -7.53 -6.94 -11.03
N VAL A 108 -7.68 -7.64 -9.89
CA VAL A 108 -8.91 -7.65 -9.09
C VAL A 108 -8.56 -7.80 -7.62
N LEU A 109 -9.19 -7.00 -6.77
CA LEU A 109 -9.16 -7.15 -5.32
C LEU A 109 -10.43 -7.87 -4.86
N LEU A 110 -10.30 -9.06 -4.28
CA LEU A 110 -11.43 -9.82 -3.75
C LEU A 110 -11.52 -9.66 -2.23
N LEU A 111 -12.63 -9.13 -1.73
CA LEU A 111 -12.90 -9.01 -0.30
C LEU A 111 -14.10 -9.89 0.07
N ASP A 112 -13.88 -11.02 0.74
CA ASP A 112 -14.95 -11.98 1.11
C ASP A 112 -15.90 -12.34 -0.07
N GLY A 113 -15.33 -12.48 -1.28
CA GLY A 113 -16.08 -12.79 -2.51
C GLY A 113 -16.67 -11.58 -3.25
N LEU A 114 -16.51 -10.35 -2.74
CA LEU A 114 -16.79 -9.13 -3.48
C LEU A 114 -15.62 -8.80 -4.41
N GLU A 115 -15.89 -8.73 -5.71
CA GLU A 115 -14.88 -8.32 -6.70
C GLU A 115 -14.82 -6.80 -6.81
N LEU A 116 -13.64 -6.24 -6.58
CA LEU A 116 -13.36 -4.81 -6.66
C LEU A 116 -12.27 -4.56 -7.69
N TYR A 117 -12.42 -3.46 -8.41
CA TYR A 117 -11.52 -3.06 -9.49
C TYR A 117 -10.95 -1.68 -9.16
N PRO A 118 -9.86 -1.61 -8.37
CA PRO A 118 -9.24 -0.34 -8.03
C PRO A 118 -8.67 0.35 -9.27
N TYR A 119 -8.87 1.67 -9.37
CA TYR A 119 -8.18 2.49 -10.36
C TYR A 119 -6.82 2.99 -9.83
N GLU A 120 -6.64 2.97 -8.52
CA GLU A 120 -5.38 3.24 -7.85
C GLU A 120 -5.14 2.14 -6.82
N TYR A 121 -3.93 1.59 -6.82
CA TYR A 121 -3.53 0.53 -5.90
C TYR A 121 -2.07 0.68 -5.50
N ARG A 122 -1.79 0.55 -4.21
CA ARG A 122 -0.43 0.53 -3.66
C ARG A 122 -0.39 -0.49 -2.53
N GLU A 123 0.75 -1.16 -2.38
CA GLU A 123 1.04 -1.98 -1.22
C GLU A 123 2.41 -1.66 -0.65
N GLU A 124 2.52 -1.71 0.67
CA GLU A 124 3.76 -1.44 1.40
C GLU A 124 3.99 -2.52 2.43
N VAL A 125 5.23 -2.97 2.50
CA VAL A 125 5.69 -3.94 3.50
C VAL A 125 6.21 -3.17 4.71
N VAL A 126 5.62 -3.42 5.87
CA VAL A 126 6.06 -2.85 7.15
C VAL A 126 6.37 -4.01 8.10
N GLY A 127 7.67 -4.25 8.33
CA GLY A 127 8.12 -5.43 9.07
C GLY A 127 7.75 -6.72 8.33
N ASP A 128 7.00 -7.60 9.00
CA ASP A 128 6.56 -8.90 8.46
C ASP A 128 5.11 -8.87 7.94
N GLY A 129 4.54 -7.69 7.69
CA GLY A 129 3.16 -7.56 7.23
C GLY A 129 2.99 -6.56 6.11
N LEU A 130 1.81 -6.64 5.49
CA LEU A 130 1.45 -5.90 4.29
C LEU A 130 0.29 -4.93 4.60
N THR A 131 0.44 -3.68 4.15
CA THR A 131 -0.63 -2.69 4.12
C THR A 131 -0.97 -2.40 2.67
N LEU A 132 -2.26 -2.39 2.34
CA LEU A 132 -2.79 -2.09 1.01
C LEU A 132 -3.56 -0.79 1.06
N TRP A 133 -3.42 0.02 0.02
CA TRP A 133 -4.28 1.16 -0.26
C TRP A 133 -4.90 0.96 -1.63
N ALA A 134 -6.22 1.16 -1.70
CA ALA A 134 -6.96 1.04 -2.93
C ALA A 134 -7.94 2.21 -3.05
N LYS A 135 -8.02 2.80 -4.24
CA LYS A 135 -9.14 3.66 -4.62
C LYS A 135 -9.98 3.00 -5.70
N LEU A 136 -11.29 3.01 -5.52
CA LEU A 136 -12.22 2.32 -6.41
C LEU A 136 -13.50 3.14 -6.61
N VAL A 137 -14.20 2.84 -7.70
CA VAL A 137 -15.52 3.40 -8.00
C VAL A 137 -16.53 2.26 -7.97
N GLY A 138 -17.55 2.40 -7.13
CA GLY A 138 -18.59 1.40 -6.94
C GLY A 138 -19.99 1.98 -7.15
N THR A 139 -20.97 1.07 -7.17
CA THR A 139 -22.40 1.38 -7.10
C THR A 139 -22.85 1.51 -5.64
N GLU A 140 -24.07 2.00 -5.43
CA GLU A 140 -24.69 2.02 -4.10
C GLU A 140 -24.87 0.61 -3.49
N ASP A 141 -25.01 -0.43 -4.31
CA ASP A 141 -25.07 -1.81 -3.80
C ASP A 141 -23.70 -2.28 -3.28
N ASP A 142 -22.62 -1.87 -3.95
CA ASP A 142 -21.25 -2.14 -3.51
C ASP A 142 -20.96 -1.46 -2.17
N VAL A 143 -21.49 -0.24 -1.96
CA VAL A 143 -21.47 0.46 -0.66
C VAL A 143 -22.06 -0.41 0.44
N LEU A 144 -23.27 -0.93 0.21
CA LEU A 144 -24.00 -1.69 1.21
C LEU A 144 -23.27 -2.99 1.55
N ARG A 145 -22.66 -3.64 0.55
CA ARG A 145 -21.86 -4.86 0.77
C ARG A 145 -20.59 -4.57 1.54
N LEU A 146 -19.84 -3.52 1.17
CA LEU A 146 -18.64 -3.10 1.88
C LEU A 146 -18.96 -2.71 3.33
N ARG A 147 -20.03 -1.94 3.55
CA ARG A 147 -20.48 -1.56 4.88
C ARG A 147 -20.81 -2.76 5.76
N ARG A 148 -21.50 -3.78 5.21
CA ARG A 148 -21.78 -5.03 5.93
C ARG A 148 -20.49 -5.76 6.26
N LEU A 149 -19.57 -5.87 5.31
CA LEU A 149 -18.28 -6.52 5.53
C LEU A 149 -17.49 -5.88 6.67
N VAL A 150 -17.39 -4.55 6.68
CA VAL A 150 -16.70 -3.77 7.72
C VAL A 150 -17.42 -3.85 9.09
N SER A 151 -18.75 -3.95 9.08
CA SER A 151 -19.54 -3.99 10.33
C SER A 151 -19.58 -5.38 10.96
N ASP A 152 -19.63 -6.43 10.15
CA ASP A 152 -19.85 -7.81 10.60
C ASP A 152 -18.55 -8.54 10.95
N ARG A 153 -17.40 -8.10 10.42
CA ARG A 153 -16.10 -8.77 10.61
C ARG A 153 -14.97 -7.79 10.90
N SER A 154 -14.19 -8.10 11.92
CA SER A 154 -12.92 -7.40 12.21
C SER A 154 -11.75 -7.89 11.36
N VAL A 155 -11.86 -9.11 10.81
CA VAL A 155 -10.84 -9.77 9.96
C VAL A 155 -11.55 -10.55 8.86
N PHE A 156 -11.05 -10.47 7.63
CA PHE A 156 -11.59 -11.22 6.50
C PHE A 156 -10.51 -11.53 5.44
N PRO A 157 -10.71 -12.56 4.62
CA PRO A 157 -9.77 -12.93 3.57
C PRO A 157 -9.80 -11.94 2.40
N VAL A 158 -8.61 -11.55 1.98
CA VAL A 158 -8.34 -10.65 0.85
C VAL A 158 -7.48 -11.37 -0.18
N VAL A 159 -7.90 -11.40 -1.44
CA VAL A 159 -7.11 -11.97 -2.54
C VAL A 159 -6.76 -10.84 -3.52
N ARG A 160 -5.49 -10.78 -3.91
CA ARG A 160 -4.93 -9.75 -4.81
C ARG A 160 -4.64 -10.39 -6.17
N ARG A 161 -5.69 -10.75 -6.91
CA ARG A 161 -5.56 -11.45 -8.20
C ARG A 161 -4.72 -10.59 -9.15
N GLY A 162 -3.76 -11.23 -9.83
CA GLY A 162 -2.73 -10.57 -10.64
C GLY A 162 -1.39 -10.42 -9.91
N ILE A 163 -1.41 -10.35 -8.57
CA ILE A 163 -0.19 -10.32 -7.71
C ILE A 163 -0.02 -11.64 -6.97
N SER A 164 -1.05 -12.07 -6.24
CA SER A 164 -1.09 -13.34 -5.51
C SER A 164 -2.52 -13.83 -5.33
N ASP A 165 -2.73 -15.10 -5.68
CA ASP A 165 -4.00 -15.80 -5.48
C ASP A 165 -4.14 -16.37 -4.06
N THR A 166 -3.09 -16.32 -3.23
CA THR A 166 -3.16 -16.75 -1.83
C THR A 166 -3.98 -15.73 -1.02
N PRO A 167 -5.08 -16.15 -0.36
CA PRO A 167 -5.83 -15.27 0.51
C PRO A 167 -4.99 -14.82 1.72
N ARG A 168 -5.10 -13.53 2.07
CA ARG A 168 -4.52 -12.93 3.27
C ARG A 168 -5.60 -12.45 4.21
N GLU A 169 -5.49 -12.80 5.48
CA GLU A 169 -6.41 -12.31 6.51
C GLU A 169 -6.06 -10.86 6.82
N MET A 170 -6.94 -9.93 6.48
CA MET A 170 -6.73 -8.50 6.65
C MET A 170 -7.89 -7.85 7.42
N ARG A 171 -7.62 -6.66 7.93
CA ARG A 171 -8.59 -5.78 8.59
C ARG A 171 -8.73 -4.50 7.79
N VAL A 172 -9.90 -3.88 7.84
CA VAL A 172 -10.11 -2.54 7.29
C VAL A 172 -9.64 -1.54 8.34
N GLY A 173 -8.70 -0.68 7.96
CA GLY A 173 -8.35 0.49 8.75
C GLY A 173 -9.27 1.66 8.41
N VAL A 174 -9.14 2.18 7.20
CA VAL A 174 -9.92 3.32 6.71
C VAL A 174 -10.76 2.90 5.50
N ALA A 175 -12.01 3.36 5.44
CA ALA A 175 -12.89 3.19 4.29
C ALA A 175 -13.64 4.51 4.03
N GLU A 176 -12.89 5.53 3.61
CA GLU A 176 -13.44 6.82 3.22
C GLU A 176 -14.26 6.69 1.94
N TRP A 177 -15.31 7.50 1.83
CA TRP A 177 -16.13 7.52 0.63
C TRP A 177 -16.69 8.90 0.32
N SER A 178 -16.94 9.15 -0.97
CA SER A 178 -17.61 10.35 -1.46
C SER A 178 -18.59 10.00 -2.58
N HIS A 179 -19.67 10.78 -2.71
CA HIS A 179 -20.53 10.66 -3.89
C HIS A 179 -19.84 11.27 -5.10
N PHE A 180 -19.94 10.58 -6.23
CA PHE A 180 -19.44 11.04 -7.51
C PHE A 180 -20.49 10.73 -8.58
N GLU A 181 -21.27 11.74 -8.96
CA GLU A 181 -22.41 11.59 -9.89
C GLU A 181 -23.41 10.51 -9.44
N ASP A 182 -23.58 9.43 -10.20
CA ASP A 182 -24.42 8.26 -9.91
C ASP A 182 -23.61 7.07 -9.31
N ARG A 183 -22.40 7.35 -8.83
CA ARG A 183 -21.45 6.39 -8.27
C ARG A 183 -20.93 6.85 -6.92
N VAL A 184 -20.22 5.94 -6.26
CA VAL A 184 -19.52 6.22 -5.00
C VAL A 184 -18.05 5.91 -5.20
N LYS A 185 -17.20 6.89 -4.87
CA LYS A 185 -15.76 6.70 -4.82
C LYS A 185 -15.36 6.27 -3.42
N TYR A 186 -14.35 5.43 -3.36
CA TYR A 186 -13.83 4.84 -2.14
C TYR A 186 -12.34 4.99 -2.07
N ARG A 187 -11.86 5.23 -0.85
CA ARG A 187 -10.46 5.05 -0.48
C ARG A 187 -10.41 4.09 0.69
N MET A 188 -9.75 2.96 0.49
CA MET A 188 -9.65 1.90 1.48
C MET A 188 -8.20 1.63 1.85
N ALA A 189 -7.96 1.44 3.14
CA ALA A 189 -6.73 0.88 3.68
C ALA A 189 -7.00 -0.49 4.31
N LEU A 190 -6.26 -1.52 3.88
CA LEU A 190 -6.32 -2.88 4.42
C LEU A 190 -4.99 -3.24 5.06
N VAL A 191 -5.02 -3.89 6.20
CA VAL A 191 -3.81 -4.20 6.99
C VAL A 191 -3.82 -5.67 7.36
N ASP A 192 -2.68 -6.34 7.22
CA ASP A 192 -2.51 -7.73 7.64
C ASP A 192 -2.95 -7.91 9.10
N ALA A 193 -3.77 -8.92 9.36
CA ALA A 193 -4.42 -9.10 10.65
C ALA A 193 -3.46 -9.51 11.78
N HIS A 194 -2.26 -10.00 11.48
CA HIS A 194 -1.24 -10.32 12.49
C HIS A 194 -0.35 -9.13 12.87
N LEU A 195 -0.38 -8.03 12.12
CA LEU A 195 0.35 -6.82 12.50
C LEU A 195 -0.19 -6.30 13.85
N HIS A 196 0.69 -6.25 14.86
CA HIS A 196 0.39 -5.63 16.15
C HIS A 196 0.33 -4.11 16.01
N ASN A 197 -0.37 -3.45 16.94
CA ASN A 197 -0.74 -2.02 16.93
C ASN A 197 0.42 -1.00 16.78
N SER A 198 1.68 -1.41 16.58
CA SER A 198 2.80 -0.51 16.32
C SER A 198 2.77 0.14 14.93
N VAL A 199 2.14 -0.50 13.94
CA VAL A 199 1.85 0.09 12.60
C VAL A 199 0.50 0.82 12.61
N ALA A 200 -0.27 0.66 13.69
CA ALA A 200 -1.58 1.27 13.84
C ALA A 200 -1.53 2.76 14.13
N GLY A 201 -0.37 3.40 14.34
CA GLY A 201 -0.29 4.83 14.62
C GLY A 201 -0.93 5.70 13.54
N GLU A 202 -0.44 5.61 12.30
CA GLU A 202 -0.96 6.42 11.19
C GLU A 202 -2.40 6.05 10.81
N ILE A 203 -2.76 4.76 10.87
CA ILE A 203 -4.10 4.28 10.52
C ILE A 203 -5.12 4.64 11.61
N VAL A 204 -4.77 4.51 12.90
CA VAL A 204 -5.60 4.95 14.04
C VAL A 204 -5.71 6.46 14.06
N GLU A 205 -4.65 7.21 13.77
CA GLU A 205 -4.71 8.66 13.67
C GLU A 205 -5.63 9.11 12.53
N MET A 206 -5.56 8.46 11.35
CA MET A 206 -6.49 8.70 10.24
C MET A 206 -7.93 8.32 10.60
N GLU A 207 -8.14 7.19 11.28
CA GLU A 207 -9.44 6.77 11.81
C GLU A 207 -9.99 7.80 12.83
N GLU A 208 -9.16 8.27 13.77
CA GLU A 208 -9.54 9.21 14.82
C GLU A 208 -9.83 10.62 14.27
N GLU A 209 -9.04 11.11 13.33
CA GLU A 209 -9.21 12.43 12.71
C GLU A 209 -10.48 12.51 11.86
N ASN A 210 -10.75 11.47 11.06
CA ASN A 210 -11.98 11.38 10.27
C ASN A 210 -13.22 11.20 11.15
N ASN A 211 -13.13 10.32 12.16
CA ASN A 211 -14.19 10.16 13.15
C ASN A 211 -14.50 11.50 13.82
N ARG A 212 -13.48 12.28 14.21
CA ARG A 212 -13.66 13.60 14.84
C ARG A 212 -14.32 14.61 13.90
N SER A 213 -13.89 14.68 12.64
CA SER A 213 -14.40 15.65 11.67
C SER A 213 -15.87 15.40 11.32
N ALA A 214 -16.24 14.14 11.11
CA ALA A 214 -17.63 13.79 10.82
C ALA A 214 -18.51 13.84 12.08
N LEU A 215 -18.00 13.47 13.26
CA LEU A 215 -18.70 13.69 14.54
C LEU A 215 -19.02 15.17 14.74
N ALA A 216 -18.08 16.07 14.43
CA ALA A 216 -18.29 17.50 14.54
C ALA A 216 -19.37 18.00 13.56
N PHE A 217 -19.36 17.53 12.31
CA PHE A 217 -20.39 17.87 11.33
C PHE A 217 -21.78 17.41 11.77
N TYR A 218 -21.92 16.14 12.17
CA TYR A 218 -23.22 15.58 12.58
C TYR A 218 -23.74 16.18 13.87
N ALA A 219 -22.87 16.45 14.85
CA ALA A 219 -23.25 17.17 16.06
C ALA A 219 -23.85 18.53 15.70
N ASN A 220 -23.18 19.30 14.83
CA ASN A 220 -23.66 20.61 14.40
C ASN A 220 -24.96 20.51 13.57
N PHE A 221 -25.06 19.56 12.63
CA PHE A 221 -26.27 19.36 11.82
C PHE A 221 -27.49 19.00 12.67
N VAL A 222 -27.34 18.09 13.63
CA VAL A 222 -28.43 17.70 14.54
C VAL A 222 -28.86 18.87 15.42
N GLU A 223 -27.92 19.69 15.92
CA GLU A 223 -28.26 20.91 16.65
C GLU A 223 -29.05 21.90 15.78
N GLN A 224 -28.61 22.15 14.55
CA GLN A 224 -29.31 23.06 13.63
C GLN A 224 -30.70 22.54 13.25
N LEU A 225 -30.83 21.22 13.00
CA LEU A 225 -32.10 20.59 12.66
C LEU A 225 -33.09 20.64 13.84
N THR A 226 -32.65 20.28 15.04
CA THR A 226 -33.50 20.36 16.24
C THR A 226 -33.93 21.80 16.53
N GLY A 227 -33.02 22.77 16.39
CA GLY A 227 -33.35 24.20 16.49
C GLY A 227 -34.41 24.63 15.47
N LEU A 228 -34.26 24.22 14.20
CA LEU A 228 -35.23 24.53 13.14
C LEU A 228 -36.61 23.89 13.40
N LEU A 229 -36.65 22.67 13.95
CA LEU A 229 -37.90 21.98 14.27
C LEU A 229 -38.62 22.62 15.47
N ILE A 230 -37.86 23.10 16.47
CA ILE A 230 -38.41 23.89 17.58
C ILE A 230 -38.96 25.23 17.08
N GLU A 231 -38.20 25.94 16.23
CA GLU A 231 -38.63 27.22 15.67
C GLU A 231 -39.92 27.08 14.85
N LYS A 232 -40.07 25.96 14.13
CA LYS A 232 -41.29 25.63 13.38
C LYS A 232 -42.43 25.09 14.25
N GLY A 233 -42.22 24.95 15.56
CA GLY A 233 -43.20 24.42 16.51
C GLY A 233 -43.55 22.95 16.27
N LEU A 234 -42.67 22.20 15.59
CA LEU A 234 -42.86 20.78 15.29
C LEU A 234 -42.32 19.87 16.40
N LEU A 235 -41.44 20.39 17.25
CA LEU A 235 -40.90 19.74 18.44
C LEU A 235 -40.84 20.72 19.60
N GLY A 236 -41.10 20.24 20.81
CA GLY A 236 -40.81 20.95 22.06
C GLY A 236 -39.38 20.76 22.53
N GLU A 237 -38.88 21.69 23.35
CA GLU A 237 -37.54 21.58 23.95
C GLU A 237 -37.40 20.34 24.85
N GLU A 238 -38.47 19.95 25.56
CA GLU A 238 -38.50 18.71 26.38
C GLU A 238 -38.41 17.44 25.53
N GLU A 239 -39.07 17.40 24.37
CA GLU A 239 -39.01 16.24 23.46
C GLU A 239 -37.61 16.07 22.87
N VAL A 240 -36.91 17.17 22.56
CA VAL A 240 -35.53 17.14 22.11
C VAL A 240 -34.59 16.67 23.23
N ALA A 241 -34.86 17.03 24.49
CA ALA A 241 -34.08 16.54 25.63
C ALA A 241 -34.24 15.02 25.83
N GLU A 242 -35.46 14.48 25.74
CA GLU A 242 -35.70 13.03 25.78
C GLU A 242 -35.05 12.28 24.61
N LEU A 243 -35.11 12.83 23.40
CA LEU A 243 -34.43 12.28 22.23
C LEU A 243 -32.91 12.17 22.44
N ARG A 244 -32.29 13.18 23.05
CA ARG A 244 -30.85 13.18 23.35
C ARG A 244 -30.47 12.13 24.39
N GLU A 245 -31.28 11.95 25.42
CA GLU A 245 -31.06 10.92 26.44
C GLU A 245 -31.27 9.50 25.88
N THR A 246 -32.25 9.33 24.98
CA THR A 246 -32.48 8.06 24.28
C THR A 246 -31.32 7.71 23.34
N ALA A 247 -30.85 8.69 22.56
CA ALA A 247 -29.71 8.50 21.65
C ALA A 247 -28.41 8.16 22.40
N ARG A 248 -28.21 8.66 23.63
CA ARG A 248 -27.09 8.27 24.49
C ARG A 248 -27.14 6.80 24.93
N ALA A 249 -28.31 6.16 24.92
CA ALA A 249 -28.50 4.79 25.35
C ALA A 249 -28.24 3.73 24.25
N GLU A 250 -28.17 4.10 22.96
CA GLU A 250 -28.02 3.16 21.84
C GLU A 250 -26.95 3.60 20.78
N PRO A 251 -25.66 3.28 20.98
CA PRO A 251 -24.56 3.80 20.15
C PRO A 251 -24.28 3.04 18.83
N GLY A 252 -25.06 2.02 18.47
CA GLY A 252 -24.62 0.97 17.53
C GLY A 252 -24.64 1.25 16.03
N VAL A 253 -25.39 2.25 15.54
CA VAL A 253 -25.75 2.33 14.09
C VAL A 253 -25.01 3.43 13.30
N ALA A 254 -24.34 4.38 13.97
CA ALA A 254 -23.81 5.62 13.36
C ALA A 254 -22.40 5.53 12.75
N ARG A 255 -21.67 4.41 12.93
CA ARG A 255 -20.22 4.36 12.69
C ARG A 255 -19.78 4.62 11.24
N HIS A 256 -20.55 4.19 10.24
CA HIS A 256 -20.16 4.29 8.83
C HIS A 256 -20.29 5.72 8.26
N GLU A 257 -21.25 6.49 8.75
CA GLU A 257 -21.44 7.88 8.29
C GLU A 257 -20.24 8.77 8.66
N PHE A 258 -19.43 8.35 9.64
CA PHE A 258 -18.24 9.09 10.05
C PHE A 258 -17.10 9.09 9.02
N TRP A 259 -17.16 8.23 8.00
CA TRP A 259 -16.10 8.12 7.00
C TRP A 259 -16.45 8.81 5.67
N ARG A 260 -17.54 9.59 5.62
CA ARG A 260 -17.90 10.35 4.43
C ARG A 260 -17.05 11.62 4.31
N VAL A 261 -16.40 11.81 3.16
CA VAL A 261 -15.63 13.02 2.83
C VAL A 261 -16.23 13.74 1.60
N PRO A 262 -15.95 15.04 1.39
CA PRO A 262 -16.45 15.77 0.23
C PRO A 262 -15.96 15.19 -1.10
N ASP A 263 -14.67 14.86 -1.19
CA ASP A 263 -14.04 14.16 -2.31
C ASP A 263 -12.81 13.38 -1.84
N VAL A 264 -12.75 12.09 -2.15
CA VAL A 264 -11.62 11.21 -1.77
C VAL A 264 -10.36 11.44 -2.62
N ASP A 265 -10.48 12.08 -3.78
CA ASP A 265 -9.34 12.31 -4.67
C ASP A 265 -8.55 13.60 -4.33
N VAL A 266 -9.05 14.42 -3.42
CA VAL A 266 -8.48 15.74 -3.07
C VAL A 266 -7.71 15.70 -1.73
N LEU A 267 -7.67 14.54 -1.06
CA LEU A 267 -6.97 14.28 0.20
C LEU A 267 -5.59 13.64 -0.01
#